data_AF-A0A7W6Y9X7-F1
#
_entry.id   AF-A0A7W6Y9X7-F1
#
_cell.length_a   1.000
_cell.length_b   1.000
_cell.length_c   1.000
_cell.angle_alpha   90.00
_cell.angle_beta   90.00
_cell.angle_gamma   90.00
#
_symmetry.space_group_name_H-M   'P 1'
#
loop_
_entity.id
_entity.type
_entity.pdbx_description
1 polymer ?
#
loop_
_entity_poly.entity_id
_entity_poly.type
_entity_poly.pdbx_seq_one_letter_code
_entity_poly.pdbx_strand_id
1 'polypeptide(L)'
;MNSTLQPLWQRSFFQKRRNRRRDEALHHDTSADRGALLEALIGVLPLPIFFKDLHGRYVGCNKVFEDLLGRSRDEIIGNTDFDLSSTQLAEIYSIEEKGLLERGGAQVSERKIALANGAILDVVCNKAVF
;
A
#
# COMPACT_ATOMS: atom_id res chain seq x y z
N MET A 1 -53.93 1.05 -36.38
CA MET A 1 -53.28 1.88 -35.34
C MET A 1 -53.28 1.09 -34.05
N ASN A 2 -52.16 0.48 -33.66
CA ASN A 2 -52.03 -0.10 -32.32
C ASN A 2 -50.69 0.34 -31.74
N SER A 3 -50.78 1.27 -30.79
CA SER A 3 -49.67 1.87 -30.09
C SER A 3 -49.16 0.91 -29.02
N THR A 4 -47.96 0.35 -29.24
CA THR A 4 -47.29 -0.52 -28.27
C THR A 4 -46.73 0.33 -27.13
N LEU A 5 -47.51 0.53 -26.07
CA LEU A 5 -47.01 1.11 -24.83
C LEU A 5 -46.12 0.08 -24.12
N GLN A 6 -44.81 0.30 -24.14
CA GLN A 6 -43.86 -0.48 -23.34
C GLN A 6 -44.06 -0.23 -21.83
N PRO A 7 -44.07 -1.27 -20.98
CA PRO A 7 -44.33 -1.13 -19.56
C PRO A 7 -43.25 -0.32 -18.84
N LEU A 8 -43.68 0.63 -17.98
CA LEU A 8 -42.82 1.55 -17.21
C LEU A 8 -41.76 0.83 -16.36
N TRP A 9 -42.01 -0.42 -15.96
CA TRP A 9 -41.06 -1.27 -15.22
C TRP A 9 -39.81 -1.63 -16.01
N GLN A 10 -39.90 -1.72 -17.34
CA GLN A 10 -38.72 -1.97 -18.18
C GLN A 10 -37.77 -0.76 -18.14
N ARG A 11 -38.32 0.46 -18.22
CA ARG A 11 -37.54 1.71 -18.13
C ARG A 11 -36.82 1.86 -16.79
N SER A 12 -37.50 1.60 -15.67
CA SER A 12 -36.91 1.67 -14.33
C SER A 12 -35.82 0.61 -14.11
N PHE A 13 -35.98 -0.60 -14.65
CA PHE A 13 -34.95 -1.64 -14.58
C PHE A 13 -33.69 -1.27 -15.38
N PHE A 14 -33.85 -0.75 -16.60
CA PHE A 14 -32.73 -0.26 -17.41
C PHE A 14 -32.04 0.96 -16.76
N GLN A 15 -32.81 1.89 -16.18
CA GLN A 15 -32.27 3.04 -15.47
C GLN A 15 -31.46 2.62 -14.24
N LYS A 16 -31.96 1.68 -13.44
CA LYS A 16 -31.30 1.18 -12.23
C LYS A 16 -30.01 0.40 -12.55
N ARG A 17 -30.01 -0.41 -13.62
CA ARG A 17 -28.81 -1.12 -14.10
C ARG A 17 -27.76 -0.15 -14.65
N ARG A 18 -28.19 0.93 -15.32
CA ARG A 18 -27.30 1.96 -15.88
C ARG A 18 -26.70 2.87 -14.81
N ASN A 19 -27.47 3.19 -13.77
CA ASN A 19 -26.98 3.93 -12.60
C ASN A 19 -25.98 3.10 -11.81
N ARG A 20 -26.27 1.82 -11.55
CA ARG A 20 -25.34 0.93 -10.83
C ARG A 20 -23.98 0.81 -11.53
N ARG A 21 -23.96 0.69 -12.86
CA ARG A 21 -22.72 0.69 -13.65
C ARG A 21 -21.97 2.04 -13.63
N ARG A 22 -22.69 3.16 -13.51
CA ARG A 22 -22.10 4.49 -13.39
C ARG A 22 -21.45 4.68 -12.01
N ASP A 23 -22.14 4.28 -10.95
CA ASP A 23 -21.65 4.37 -9.59
C ASP A 23 -20.43 3.43 -9.41
N GLU A 24 -20.51 2.19 -9.89
CA GLU A 24 -19.39 1.23 -9.92
C GLU A 24 -18.18 1.78 -10.72
N ALA A 25 -18.41 2.37 -11.89
CA ALA A 25 -17.35 2.96 -12.70
C ALA A 25 -16.72 4.19 -12.03
N LEU A 26 -17.53 5.09 -11.46
CA LEU A 26 -17.03 6.28 -10.74
C LEU A 26 -16.18 5.90 -9.53
N HIS A 27 -16.60 4.90 -8.76
CA HIS A 27 -15.85 4.40 -7.60
C HIS A 27 -14.55 3.68 -7.98
N HIS A 28 -14.57 2.91 -9.07
CA HIS A 28 -13.36 2.28 -9.62
C HIS A 28 -12.37 3.33 -10.13
N ASP A 29 -12.84 4.34 -10.86
CA ASP A 29 -12.03 5.43 -11.43
C ASP A 29 -11.32 6.21 -10.32
N THR A 30 -12.05 6.63 -9.27
CA THR A 30 -11.46 7.38 -8.16
C THR A 30 -10.47 6.59 -7.30
N SER A 31 -10.66 5.29 -7.16
CA SER A 31 -9.77 4.45 -6.33
C SER A 31 -8.48 4.11 -7.09
N ALA A 32 -8.59 3.82 -8.38
CA ALA A 32 -7.44 3.61 -9.27
C ALA A 32 -6.59 4.89 -9.39
N ASP A 33 -7.23 6.04 -9.53
CA ASP A 33 -6.54 7.34 -9.62
C ASP A 33 -5.77 7.68 -8.35
N ARG A 34 -6.35 7.42 -7.18
CA ARG A 34 -5.67 7.64 -5.88
C ARG A 34 -4.45 6.75 -5.74
N GLY A 35 -4.56 5.47 -6.08
CA GLY A 35 -3.44 4.53 -6.05
C GLY A 35 -2.33 4.96 -7.01
N ALA A 36 -2.68 5.28 -8.26
CA ALA A 36 -1.72 5.72 -9.26
C ALA A 36 -1.00 7.02 -8.87
N LEU A 37 -1.72 7.97 -8.27
CA LEU A 37 -1.13 9.21 -7.76
C LEU A 37 -0.15 8.93 -6.61
N LEU A 38 -0.51 8.09 -5.64
CA LEU A 38 0.36 7.75 -4.52
C LEU A 38 1.65 7.07 -5.01
N GLU A 39 1.53 6.10 -5.92
CA GLU A 39 2.68 5.43 -6.54
C GLU A 39 3.60 6.41 -7.27
N ALA A 40 3.02 7.35 -8.04
CA ALA A 40 3.80 8.38 -8.72
C ALA A 40 4.52 9.31 -7.72
N LEU A 41 3.86 9.69 -6.62
CA LEU A 41 4.43 10.57 -5.60
C LEU A 41 5.59 9.91 -4.85
N ILE A 42 5.44 8.66 -4.40
CA ILE A 42 6.53 7.96 -3.70
C ILE A 42 7.66 7.57 -4.64
N GLY A 43 7.35 7.36 -5.92
CA GLY A 43 8.31 6.93 -6.95
C GLY A 43 9.36 7.98 -7.30
N VAL A 44 9.04 9.27 -7.15
CA VAL A 44 9.99 10.38 -7.42
C VAL A 44 10.88 10.72 -6.23
N LEU A 45 10.55 10.24 -5.02
CA LEU A 45 11.31 10.57 -3.81
C LEU A 45 12.61 9.74 -3.76
N PRO A 46 13.78 10.37 -3.60
CA PRO A 46 15.07 9.69 -3.55
C PRO A 46 15.34 9.08 -2.15
N LEU A 47 14.28 8.66 -1.46
CA LEU A 47 14.32 8.10 -0.11
C LEU A 47 13.60 6.76 -0.11
N PRO A 48 14.08 5.75 0.63
CA PRO A 48 13.38 4.48 0.79
C PRO A 48 12.03 4.71 1.51
N ILE A 49 10.93 4.31 0.87
CA ILE A 49 9.57 4.42 1.43
C ILE A 49 8.91 3.05 1.38
N PHE A 50 8.21 2.70 2.46
CA PHE A 50 7.40 1.49 2.55
C PHE A 50 6.15 1.73 3.40
N PHE A 51 5.15 0.89 3.20
CA PHE A 51 3.90 0.83 3.96
C PHE A 51 3.65 -0.60 4.40
N LYS A 52 3.09 -0.77 5.60
CA LYS A 52 2.67 -2.06 6.12
C LYS A 52 1.22 -2.02 6.58
N ASP A 53 0.55 -3.17 6.52
CA ASP A 53 -0.74 -3.36 7.17
C ASP A 53 -0.60 -3.57 8.70
N LEU A 54 -1.72 -3.68 9.39
CA LEU A 54 -1.77 -3.91 10.84
C LEU A 54 -1.22 -5.29 11.27
N HIS A 55 -0.98 -6.19 10.31
CA HIS A 55 -0.36 -7.49 10.53
C HIS A 55 1.14 -7.47 10.22
N GLY A 56 1.71 -6.31 9.90
CA GLY A 56 3.13 -6.12 9.60
C GLY A 56 3.54 -6.57 8.20
N ARG A 57 2.58 -6.83 7.30
CA ARG A 57 2.87 -7.20 5.91
C ARG A 57 3.10 -5.95 5.07
N TYR A 58 4.12 -5.96 4.23
CA TYR A 58 4.35 -4.87 3.29
C TYR A 58 3.20 -4.78 2.27
N VAL A 59 2.59 -3.60 2.16
CA VAL A 59 1.49 -3.34 1.21
C VAL A 59 1.85 -2.33 0.12
N GLY A 60 3.00 -1.66 0.26
CA GLY A 60 3.55 -0.80 -0.78
C GLY A 60 4.99 -0.37 -0.46
N CYS A 61 5.75 -0.04 -1.49
CA CYS A 61 7.08 0.54 -1.37
C CYS A 61 7.48 1.25 -2.67
N ASN A 62 8.52 2.08 -2.62
CA ASN A 62 9.09 2.68 -3.83
C ASN A 62 10.34 1.93 -4.32
N LYS A 63 10.80 2.27 -5.53
CA LYS A 63 11.97 1.61 -6.15
C LYS A 63 13.24 1.74 -5.31
N VAL A 64 13.41 2.87 -4.63
CA VAL A 64 14.58 3.11 -3.77
C VAL A 64 14.60 2.12 -2.59
N PHE A 65 13.45 1.75 -2.05
CA PHE A 65 13.34 0.71 -1.02
C PHE A 65 13.62 -0.69 -1.56
N GLU A 66 13.16 -1.01 -2.78
CA GLU A 66 13.50 -2.25 -3.48
C GLU A 66 15.03 -2.39 -3.65
N ASP A 67 15.68 -1.31 -4.11
CA ASP A 67 17.14 -1.28 -4.31
C ASP A 67 17.91 -1.41 -2.98
N LEU A 68 17.39 -0.82 -1.91
CA LEU A 68 17.96 -0.93 -0.57
C LEU A 68 17.94 -2.38 -0.06
N LEU A 69 16.84 -3.09 -0.26
CA LEU A 69 16.72 -4.51 0.11
C LEU A 69 17.37 -5.46 -0.90
N GLY A 70 17.64 -4.99 -2.12
CA GLY A 70 18.07 -5.84 -3.24
C GLY A 70 17.03 -6.88 -3.65
N ARG A 71 15.75 -6.55 -3.51
CA ARG A 71 14.60 -7.42 -3.82
C ARG A 71 13.59 -6.69 -4.68
N SER A 72 12.93 -7.40 -5.58
CA SER A 72 11.85 -6.83 -6.39
C SER A 72 10.60 -6.59 -5.54
N ARG A 73 9.73 -5.67 -6.00
CA ARG A 73 8.41 -5.44 -5.39
C ARG A 73 7.62 -6.73 -5.14
N ASP A 74 7.59 -7.64 -6.10
CA ASP A 74 6.82 -8.89 -6.00
C ASP A 74 7.36 -9.85 -4.92
N GLU A 75 8.64 -9.72 -4.56
CA GLU A 75 9.25 -10.47 -3.46
C GLU A 75 9.05 -9.78 -2.10
N ILE A 76 8.63 -8.52 -2.07
CA ILE A 76 8.44 -7.73 -0.84
C ILE A 76 6.97 -7.70 -0.42
N ILE A 77 6.07 -7.42 -1.36
CA ILE A 77 4.65 -7.19 -1.05
C ILE A 77 3.99 -8.48 -0.53
N GLY A 78 3.23 -8.36 0.56
CA GLY A 78 2.57 -9.46 1.25
C GLY A 78 3.45 -10.18 2.29
N ASN A 79 4.76 -9.99 2.24
CA ASN A 79 5.72 -10.56 3.18
C ASN A 79 5.90 -9.69 4.42
N THR A 80 6.46 -10.29 5.47
CA THR A 80 6.78 -9.64 6.75
C THR A 80 8.30 -9.51 6.92
N ASP A 81 8.75 -8.79 7.96
CA ASP A 81 10.18 -8.73 8.29
C ASP A 81 10.78 -10.12 8.52
N PHE A 82 10.00 -11.09 9.01
CA PHE A 82 10.45 -12.47 9.25
C PHE A 82 10.75 -13.23 7.97
N ASP A 83 10.11 -12.86 6.86
CA ASP A 83 10.33 -13.48 5.55
C ASP A 83 11.52 -12.84 4.83
N LEU A 84 11.83 -11.57 5.14
CA LEU A 84 12.80 -10.75 4.39
C LEU A 84 14.13 -10.55 5.11
N SER A 85 14.17 -10.70 6.44
CA SER A 85 15.34 -10.42 7.29
C SER A 85 15.63 -11.56 8.27
N SER A 86 16.76 -11.49 8.99
CA SER A 86 17.09 -12.49 9.99
C SER A 86 16.08 -12.47 11.14
N THR A 87 15.81 -13.63 11.75
CA THR A 87 14.84 -13.75 12.85
C THR A 87 15.09 -12.74 13.97
N GLN A 88 16.36 -12.52 14.33
CA GLN A 88 16.73 -11.55 15.37
C GLN A 88 16.35 -10.10 15.00
N LEU A 89 16.57 -9.69 13.74
CA LEU A 89 16.18 -8.35 13.30
C LEU A 89 14.66 -8.22 13.17
N ALA A 90 14.00 -9.26 12.64
CA ALA A 90 12.55 -9.29 12.52
C ALA A 90 11.85 -9.18 13.87
N GLU A 91 12.36 -9.84 14.92
CA GLU A 91 11.83 -9.72 16.28
C GLU A 91 11.94 -8.29 16.81
N ILE A 92 13.10 -7.64 16.63
CA ILE A 92 13.31 -6.25 17.03
C ILE A 92 12.30 -5.35 16.32
N TYR A 93 12.16 -5.48 15.00
CA TYR A 93 11.25 -4.66 14.21
C TYR A 93 9.79 -4.90 14.58
N SER A 94 9.40 -6.14 14.86
CA SER A 94 8.04 -6.48 15.28
C SER A 94 7.69 -5.89 16.66
N ILE A 95 8.63 -5.89 17.61
CA ILE A 95 8.43 -5.28 18.93
C ILE A 95 8.25 -3.76 18.79
N GLU A 96 9.11 -3.12 18.00
CA GLU A 96 9.02 -1.67 17.73
C GLU A 96 7.69 -1.31 17.08
N GLU A 97 7.27 -2.09 16.07
CA GLU A 97 6.04 -1.88 15.32
C GLU A 97 4.80 -2.06 16.18
N LYS A 98 4.72 -3.11 17.00
CA LYS A 98 3.63 -3.29 17.98
C LYS A 98 3.54 -2.12 18.94
N GLY A 99 4.68 -1.70 19.52
CA GLY A 99 4.69 -0.56 20.42
C GLY A 99 4.27 0.74 19.74
N LEU A 100 4.62 0.94 18.47
CA LEU A 100 4.20 2.11 17.71
C LEU A 100 2.69 2.07 17.39
N LEU A 101 2.14 0.92 17.02
CA LEU A 101 0.71 0.74 16.77
C LEU A 101 -0.11 0.98 18.04
N GLU A 102 0.35 0.51 19.20
CA GLU A 102 -0.31 0.72 20.49
C GLU A 102 -0.31 2.20 20.92
N ARG A 103 0.82 2.89 20.73
CA ARG A 103 0.96 4.30 21.10
C ARG A 103 0.31 5.25 20.09
N GLY A 104 0.25 4.85 18.82
CA GLY A 104 -0.08 5.72 17.70
C GLY A 104 0.98 6.79 17.43
N GLY A 105 0.70 7.67 16.46
CA GLY A 105 1.56 8.80 16.13
C GLY A 105 2.78 8.41 15.28
N ALA A 106 3.93 8.98 15.59
CA ALA A 106 5.16 8.79 14.83
C ALA A 106 6.35 8.42 15.73
N GLN A 107 7.29 7.68 15.17
CA GLN A 107 8.54 7.27 15.79
C GLN A 107 9.71 7.54 14.83
N VAL A 108 10.79 8.08 15.37
CA VAL A 108 12.07 8.23 14.69
C VAL A 108 13.09 7.33 15.39
N SER A 109 13.90 6.64 14.61
CA SER A 109 14.96 5.78 15.14
C SER A 109 16.17 5.79 14.22
N GLU A 110 17.36 5.72 14.82
CA GLU A 110 18.63 5.59 14.10
C GLU A 110 19.09 4.14 14.15
N ARG A 111 19.53 3.60 13.02
CA ARG A 111 20.02 2.22 12.93
C ARG A 111 21.01 2.03 11.81
N LYS A 112 21.82 0.98 11.92
CA LYS A 112 22.67 0.49 10.84
C LYS A 112 21.96 -0.62 10.10
N ILE A 113 21.89 -0.51 8.78
CA ILE A 113 21.37 -1.56 7.91
C ILE A 113 22.45 -2.04 6.95
N ALA A 114 22.55 -3.36 6.83
CA ALA A 114 23.35 -4.00 5.80
C ALA A 114 22.53 -4.07 4.51
N LEU A 115 23.06 -3.50 3.44
CA LEU A 115 22.49 -3.58 2.11
C LEU A 115 22.79 -4.92 1.46
N ALA A 116 22.06 -5.26 0.40
CA ALA A 116 22.28 -6.48 -0.37
C ALA A 116 23.70 -6.58 -0.97
N ASN A 117 24.35 -5.45 -1.24
CA ASN A 117 25.74 -5.40 -1.71
C ASN A 117 26.80 -5.52 -0.60
N GLY A 118 26.37 -5.70 0.66
CA GLY A 118 27.25 -5.83 1.83
C GLY A 118 27.68 -4.51 2.47
N ALA A 119 27.35 -3.35 1.88
CA ALA A 119 27.63 -2.06 2.50
C ALA A 119 26.74 -1.85 3.74
N ILE A 120 27.27 -1.14 4.74
CA ILE A 120 26.51 -0.74 5.93
C ILE A 120 26.19 0.74 5.81
N LEU A 121 24.90 1.08 5.96
CA LEU A 121 24.44 2.46 6.01
C LEU A 121 23.89 2.79 7.40
N ASP A 122 24.30 3.94 7.92
CA ASP A 122 23.60 4.61 9.01
C ASP A 122 22.33 5.26 8.43
N VAL A 123 21.17 4.87 8.95
CA VAL A 123 19.89 5.39 8.50
C VAL A 123 19.04 5.90 9.65
N VAL A 124 18.34 7.00 9.36
CA VAL A 124 17.25 7.49 10.19
C VAL A 124 15.96 6.95 9.58
N CYS A 125 15.23 6.14 10.34
CA CYS A 125 13.93 5.63 9.96
C CYS A 125 12.84 6.43 10.67
N ASN A 126 11.98 7.09 9.89
CA ASN A 126 10.75 7.71 10.35
C ASN A 126 9.59 6.78 10.00
N LYS A 127 8.80 6.40 11.01
CA LYS A 127 7.57 5.60 10.86
C LYS A 127 6.42 6.32 11.52
N ALA A 128 5.25 6.29 10.89
CA ALA A 128 4.02 6.86 11.46
C ALA A 128 2.82 5.95 11.19
N VAL A 129 1.85 6.00 12.09
CA VAL A 129 0.60 5.22 12.04
C VAL A 129 -0.53 6.16 11.62
N PHE A 130 -1.31 5.75 10.63
CA PHE A 130 -2.43 6.51 10.05
C PHE A 130 -3.66 5.63 9.90
#